data_AF-A0A2D5PH99-F1
#
_entry.id   AF-A0A2D5PH99-F1
#
_cell.length_a   1.000
_cell.length_b   1.000
_cell.length_c   1.000
_cell.angle_alpha   90.00
_cell.angle_beta   90.00
_cell.angle_gamma   90.00
#
_symmetry.space_group_name_H-M   'P 1'
#
loop_
_entity.id
_entity.type
_entity.pdbx_description
1 polymer ?
#
loop_
_entity_poly.entity_id
_entity_poly.type
_entity_poly.pdbx_seq_one_letter_code
_entity_poly.pdbx_strand_id
1 'polypeptide(L)'
;MPKPRAQQVSLDATPYYHCVSRCVRRAFLCGVDHSTGDSYEHRRGWLESKLLELPGIFAIDIAAYAIMSNHYHVVLHIDSATASSWSDKEVVSRWHLLFKGNLLSQRYERDEVLSEPESARLAIYIKEWRSRLSDISWFMRVLNEAIAREANAEDGCSGRFWEGRFKSQALLDEAALAACMAYVDLNPVRAGMSKTPEKSDHTSVKQRAEKAKTAIQPNHKNQQPGFLLPFAGNPRQDMPKGIPMRLTDYLELVDWTGRIIRDDKRGAIPASSDGILNRLGIDESQWLTMTKGFEECFR
;
A
#
# COMPACT_ATOMS: atom_id res chain seq x y z
N MET A 1 -18.82 15.80 -15.80
CA MET A 1 -17.88 14.82 -16.42
C MET A 1 -16.86 14.37 -15.39
N PRO A 2 -16.50 13.09 -15.32
CA PRO A 2 -15.37 12.66 -14.48
C PRO A 2 -14.09 13.35 -14.97
N LYS A 3 -13.39 14.05 -14.07
CA LYS A 3 -12.11 14.71 -14.39
C LYS A 3 -11.03 13.66 -14.71
N PRO A 4 -10.14 13.89 -15.69
CA PRO A 4 -8.96 13.06 -15.91
C PRO A 4 -8.12 12.93 -14.62
N ARG A 5 -7.54 11.75 -14.34
CA ARG A 5 -6.79 11.51 -13.10
C ARG A 5 -5.55 12.39 -12.94
N ALA A 6 -4.91 12.78 -14.04
CA ALA A 6 -3.84 13.78 -14.03
C ALA A 6 -4.29 15.13 -13.45
N GLN A 7 -5.61 15.38 -13.35
CA GLN A 7 -6.21 16.56 -12.71
C GLN A 7 -6.83 16.23 -11.33
N GLN A 8 -6.81 14.97 -10.90
CA GLN A 8 -7.28 14.50 -9.58
C GLN A 8 -6.11 14.22 -8.62
N VAL A 9 -4.92 13.98 -9.15
CA VAL A 9 -3.67 13.85 -8.40
C VAL A 9 -2.99 15.21 -8.39
N SER A 10 -2.89 15.82 -7.21
CA SER A 10 -2.14 17.05 -6.98
C SER A 10 -1.22 16.79 -5.80
N LEU A 11 0.08 16.73 -6.08
CA LEU A 11 1.10 16.59 -5.04
C LEU A 11 1.19 17.83 -4.16
N ASP A 12 0.78 19.00 -4.67
CA ASP A 12 0.66 20.23 -3.89
C ASP A 12 -0.40 20.12 -2.78
N ALA A 13 -1.44 19.30 -3.00
CA ALA A 13 -2.51 19.09 -2.03
C ALA A 13 -2.19 17.95 -1.05
N THR A 14 -1.72 16.80 -1.54
CA THR A 14 -1.32 15.67 -0.71
C THR A 14 -0.56 14.61 -1.50
N PRO A 15 0.44 13.92 -0.89
CA PRO A 15 1.07 12.75 -1.47
C PRO A 15 0.28 11.44 -1.25
N TYR A 16 -0.81 11.45 -0.47
CA TYR A 16 -1.54 10.24 -0.08
C TYR A 16 -2.84 10.03 -0.86
N TYR A 17 -3.02 8.80 -1.38
CA TYR A 17 -4.18 8.44 -2.18
C TYR A 17 -4.72 7.06 -1.80
N HIS A 18 -6.03 6.99 -1.58
CA HIS A 18 -6.77 5.73 -1.49
C HIS A 18 -7.19 5.26 -2.86
N CYS A 19 -6.79 4.05 -3.25
CA CYS A 19 -7.09 3.43 -4.51
C CYS A 19 -7.90 2.15 -4.33
N VAL A 20 -8.85 1.91 -5.23
CA VAL A 20 -9.72 0.72 -5.22
C VAL A 20 -9.90 0.18 -6.63
N SER A 21 -9.66 -1.12 -6.82
CA SER A 21 -10.01 -1.83 -8.07
C SER A 21 -10.94 -3.00 -7.76
N ARG A 22 -11.93 -3.21 -8.63
CA ARG A 22 -12.95 -4.26 -8.50
C ARG A 22 -13.04 -5.09 -9.78
N CYS A 23 -13.12 -6.41 -9.63
CA CYS A 23 -13.27 -7.34 -10.74
C CYS A 23 -14.68 -7.30 -11.31
N VAL A 24 -14.81 -7.60 -12.61
CA VAL A 24 -16.12 -7.69 -13.27
C VAL A 24 -17.02 -8.68 -12.54
N ARG A 25 -18.34 -8.45 -12.60
CA ARG A 25 -19.31 -9.36 -12.01
C ARG A 25 -19.10 -10.78 -12.57
N ARG A 26 -18.89 -11.76 -11.68
CA ARG A 26 -18.52 -13.17 -11.94
C ARG A 26 -17.03 -13.46 -12.20
N ALA A 27 -16.18 -12.46 -12.38
CA ALA A 27 -14.74 -12.69 -12.23
C ALA A 27 -14.41 -12.69 -10.74
N PHE A 28 -14.10 -13.86 -10.19
CA PHE A 28 -13.57 -13.95 -8.84
C PHE A 28 -12.14 -13.41 -8.84
N LEU A 29 -11.91 -12.34 -8.07
CA LEU A 29 -10.53 -11.93 -7.77
C LEU A 29 -9.87 -13.05 -6.98
N CYS A 30 -10.57 -13.52 -5.96
CA CYS A 30 -10.23 -14.69 -5.16
C CYS A 30 -11.48 -15.22 -4.44
N GLY A 31 -11.38 -16.40 -3.84
CA GLY A 31 -12.47 -17.05 -3.11
C GLY A 31 -13.20 -18.10 -3.95
N VAL A 32 -14.29 -18.63 -3.39
CA VAL A 32 -15.01 -19.77 -3.98
C VAL A 32 -16.12 -19.29 -4.92
N ASP A 33 -16.09 -19.77 -6.16
CA ASP A 33 -17.23 -19.67 -7.06
C ASP A 33 -18.33 -20.62 -6.60
N HIS A 34 -19.45 -20.07 -6.12
CA HIS A 34 -20.55 -20.86 -5.59
C HIS A 34 -21.37 -21.55 -6.70
N SER A 35 -21.13 -21.20 -7.97
CA SER A 35 -21.78 -21.83 -9.12
C SER A 35 -21.02 -23.03 -9.66
N THR A 36 -19.69 -23.01 -9.65
CA THR A 36 -18.85 -24.14 -10.11
C THR A 36 -18.25 -24.96 -8.97
N GLY A 37 -18.11 -24.36 -7.78
CA GLY A 37 -17.41 -24.94 -6.63
C GLY A 37 -15.90 -24.69 -6.63
N ASP A 38 -15.36 -24.05 -7.67
CA ASP A 38 -13.92 -23.82 -7.80
C ASP A 38 -13.43 -22.75 -6.82
N SER A 39 -12.23 -22.96 -6.27
CA SER A 39 -11.58 -21.99 -5.38
C SER A 39 -10.50 -21.23 -6.13
N TYR A 40 -10.63 -19.91 -6.15
CA TYR A 40 -9.63 -18.98 -6.67
C TYR A 40 -8.87 -18.26 -5.55
N GLU A 41 -8.90 -18.78 -4.32
CA GLU A 41 -8.29 -18.12 -3.16
C GLU A 41 -6.77 -17.90 -3.33
N HIS A 42 -6.08 -18.77 -4.09
CA HIS A 42 -4.66 -18.64 -4.40
C HIS A 42 -4.30 -17.34 -5.13
N ARG A 43 -5.22 -16.80 -5.96
CA ARG A 43 -5.02 -15.52 -6.68
C ARG A 43 -4.82 -14.34 -5.73
N ARG A 44 -5.30 -14.44 -4.48
CA ARG A 44 -5.05 -13.42 -3.45
C ARG A 44 -3.57 -13.25 -3.16
N GLY A 45 -2.83 -14.37 -3.13
CA GLY A 45 -1.38 -14.37 -2.95
C GLY A 45 -0.64 -13.78 -4.15
N TRP A 46 -1.11 -13.99 -5.37
CA TRP A 46 -0.55 -13.36 -6.58
C TRP A 46 -0.65 -11.83 -6.50
N LEU A 47 -1.85 -11.33 -6.14
CA LEU A 47 -2.09 -9.90 -5.99
C LEU A 47 -1.24 -9.29 -4.88
N GLU A 48 -1.19 -9.92 -3.70
CA GLU A 48 -0.36 -9.42 -2.59
C GLU A 48 1.12 -9.40 -2.96
N SER A 49 1.64 -10.49 -3.52
CA SER A 49 3.05 -10.59 -3.91
C SER A 49 3.41 -9.52 -4.92
N LYS A 50 2.58 -9.32 -5.95
CA LYS A 50 2.84 -8.28 -6.94
C LYS A 50 2.73 -6.88 -6.34
N LEU A 51 1.73 -6.64 -5.50
CA LEU A 51 1.53 -5.35 -4.83
C LEU A 51 2.76 -4.98 -3.99
N LEU A 52 3.29 -5.91 -3.20
CA LEU A 52 4.42 -5.67 -2.29
C LEU A 52 5.79 -5.61 -2.99
N GLU A 53 5.89 -6.12 -4.23
CA GLU A 53 7.09 -5.98 -5.07
C GLU A 53 7.26 -4.55 -5.61
N LEU A 54 6.15 -3.90 -6.00
CA LEU A 54 6.19 -2.64 -6.74
C LEU A 54 6.85 -1.45 -6.02
N PRO A 55 6.75 -1.27 -4.68
CA PRO A 55 7.49 -0.22 -3.98
C PRO A 55 9.01 -0.31 -4.11
N GLY A 56 9.56 -1.49 -4.44
CA GLY A 56 10.99 -1.63 -4.74
C GLY A 56 11.39 -1.05 -6.10
N ILE A 57 10.42 -0.76 -6.96
CA ILE A 57 10.61 -0.32 -8.35
C ILE A 57 10.09 1.11 -8.56
N PHE A 58 8.93 1.41 -8.02
CA PHE A 58 8.29 2.72 -8.07
C PHE A 58 8.72 3.59 -6.89
N ALA A 59 8.68 4.90 -7.05
CA ALA A 59 8.77 5.88 -5.96
C ALA A 59 7.40 6.07 -5.31
N ILE A 60 6.75 4.95 -4.97
CA ILE A 60 5.41 4.90 -4.39
C ILE A 60 5.44 3.86 -3.27
N ASP A 61 5.15 4.31 -2.06
CA ASP A 61 5.07 3.43 -0.89
C ASP A 61 3.62 2.99 -0.62
N ILE A 62 3.47 1.90 0.11
CA ILE A 62 2.17 1.39 0.57
C ILE A 62 2.00 1.71 2.04
N ALA A 63 1.05 2.58 2.38
CA ALA A 63 0.70 2.90 3.76
C ALA A 63 -0.22 1.84 4.38
N ALA A 64 -1.24 1.40 3.64
CA ALA A 64 -2.16 0.34 4.04
C ALA A 64 -2.73 -0.41 2.85
N TYR A 65 -3.16 -1.66 3.03
CA TYR A 65 -3.89 -2.42 2.01
C TYR A 65 -4.77 -3.50 2.65
N ALA A 66 -5.83 -3.88 1.93
CA ALA A 66 -6.66 -5.04 2.22
C ALA A 66 -7.19 -5.65 0.92
N ILE A 67 -6.96 -6.95 0.74
CA ILE A 67 -7.46 -7.70 -0.42
C ILE A 67 -8.73 -8.44 -0.03
N MET A 68 -9.82 -8.17 -0.76
CA MET A 68 -11.14 -8.80 -0.58
C MET A 68 -11.44 -9.76 -1.74
N SER A 69 -12.52 -10.54 -1.65
CA SER A 69 -12.85 -11.58 -2.65
C SER A 69 -13.10 -11.07 -4.07
N ASN A 70 -13.52 -9.81 -4.26
CA ASN A 70 -13.81 -9.25 -5.58
C ASN A 70 -13.24 -7.85 -5.81
N HIS A 71 -12.50 -7.30 -4.85
CA HIS A 71 -11.86 -6.00 -4.95
C HIS A 71 -10.70 -5.91 -3.96
N TYR A 72 -9.84 -4.92 -4.12
CA TYR A 72 -8.84 -4.61 -3.11
C TYR A 72 -8.80 -3.11 -2.86
N HIS A 73 -8.36 -2.74 -1.67
CA HIS A 73 -8.09 -1.37 -1.26
C HIS A 73 -6.59 -1.22 -1.00
N VAL A 74 -6.02 -0.10 -1.43
CA VAL A 74 -4.63 0.27 -1.13
C VAL A 74 -4.54 1.77 -0.87
N VAL A 75 -3.79 2.15 0.15
CA VAL A 75 -3.42 3.54 0.44
C VAL A 75 -1.97 3.70 0.01
N LEU A 76 -1.75 4.55 -0.99
CA LEU A 76 -0.45 4.82 -1.60
C LEU A 76 0.09 6.16 -1.13
N HIS A 77 1.40 6.27 -1.04
CA HIS A 77 2.15 7.49 -0.79
C HIS A 77 3.11 7.74 -1.95
N ILE A 78 3.01 8.89 -2.60
CA ILE A 78 3.89 9.27 -3.71
C ILE A 78 5.14 9.95 -3.17
N ASP A 79 6.30 9.31 -3.34
CA ASP A 79 7.59 9.84 -2.89
C ASP A 79 8.33 10.55 -4.03
N SER A 80 7.87 11.77 -4.34
CA SER A 80 8.48 12.61 -5.37
C SER A 80 9.94 12.95 -5.09
N ALA A 81 10.35 13.01 -3.81
CA ALA A 81 11.72 13.29 -3.41
C ALA A 81 12.66 12.15 -3.83
N THR A 82 12.29 10.90 -3.53
CA THR A 82 13.06 9.72 -3.97
C THR A 82 13.10 9.61 -5.49
N ALA A 83 11.97 9.87 -6.18
CA ALA A 83 11.95 9.87 -7.64
C ALA A 83 12.93 10.90 -8.23
N SER A 84 13.09 12.06 -7.58
CA SER A 84 13.97 13.14 -8.03
C SER A 84 15.43 12.86 -7.72
N SER A 85 15.73 12.11 -6.65
CA SER A 85 17.12 11.80 -6.26
C SER A 85 17.79 10.72 -7.11
N TRP A 86 17.02 9.91 -7.84
CA TRP A 86 17.61 8.83 -8.65
C TRP A 86 18.53 9.35 -9.75
N SER A 87 19.61 8.64 -10.02
CA SER A 87 20.38 8.83 -11.25
C SER A 87 19.60 8.37 -12.49
N ASP A 88 20.04 8.81 -13.67
CA ASP A 88 19.48 8.39 -14.94
C ASP A 88 19.61 6.87 -15.16
N LYS A 89 20.75 6.29 -14.76
CA LYS A 89 20.98 4.84 -14.74
C LYS A 89 19.96 4.12 -13.86
N GLU A 90 19.72 4.64 -12.67
CA GLU A 90 18.75 4.09 -11.73
C GLU A 90 17.32 4.10 -12.26
N VAL A 91 16.92 5.15 -12.99
CA VAL A 91 15.61 5.22 -13.65
C VAL A 91 15.51 4.18 -14.76
N VAL A 92 16.55 4.04 -15.59
CA VAL A 92 16.59 3.01 -16.66
C VAL A 92 16.49 1.61 -16.07
N SER A 93 17.32 1.27 -15.08
CA SER A 93 17.31 -0.07 -14.48
C SER A 93 15.97 -0.39 -13.81
N ARG A 94 15.36 0.56 -13.08
CA ARG A 94 14.01 0.38 -12.51
C ARG A 94 12.94 0.19 -13.59
N TRP A 95 13.00 0.97 -14.67
CA TRP A 95 12.09 0.78 -15.80
C TRP A 95 12.24 -0.61 -16.43
N HIS A 96 13.47 -1.11 -16.53
CA HIS A 96 13.80 -2.42 -17.08
C HIS A 96 13.31 -3.61 -16.24
N LEU A 97 13.07 -3.42 -14.94
CA LEU A 97 12.43 -4.43 -14.08
C LEU A 97 10.96 -4.69 -14.48
N LEU A 98 10.31 -3.74 -15.18
CA LEU A 98 8.90 -3.82 -15.57
C LEU A 98 8.71 -4.03 -17.07
N PHE A 99 9.56 -3.40 -17.88
CA PHE A 99 9.40 -3.31 -19.33
C PHE A 99 10.73 -3.52 -20.03
N LYS A 100 10.71 -4.03 -21.27
CA LYS A 100 11.94 -4.28 -22.05
C LYS A 100 12.77 -3.02 -22.38
N GLY A 101 12.23 -1.82 -22.17
CA GLY A 101 12.86 -0.56 -22.58
C GLY A 101 12.94 -0.40 -24.10
N ASN A 102 13.91 0.39 -24.56
CA ASN A 102 14.22 0.59 -25.97
C ASN A 102 15.71 0.28 -26.24
N LEU A 103 16.12 0.27 -27.51
CA LEU A 103 17.50 -0.08 -27.86
C LEU A 103 18.54 0.86 -27.20
N LEU A 104 18.24 2.15 -27.10
CA LEU A 104 19.15 3.12 -26.48
C LEU A 104 19.32 2.86 -24.99
N SER A 105 18.22 2.57 -24.28
CA SER A 105 18.28 2.28 -22.84
C SER A 105 18.97 0.94 -22.55
N GLN A 106 18.84 -0.05 -23.43
CA GLN A 106 19.55 -1.33 -23.33
C GLN A 106 21.06 -1.17 -23.54
N ARG A 107 21.47 -0.37 -24.54
CA ARG A 107 22.89 -0.02 -24.76
C ARG A 107 23.44 0.79 -23.59
N TYR A 108 22.68 1.77 -23.10
CA TYR A 108 23.03 2.57 -21.93
C TYR A 108 23.17 1.73 -20.66
N GLU A 109 22.33 0.72 -20.47
CA GLU A 109 22.44 -0.21 -19.33
C GLU A 109 23.74 -1.03 -19.36
N ARG A 110 24.27 -1.32 -20.56
CA ARG A 110 25.56 -2.01 -20.77
C ARG A 110 26.77 -1.08 -20.79
N ASP A 111 26.58 0.20 -20.46
CA ASP A 111 27.62 1.23 -20.48
C ASP A 111 28.27 1.42 -21.87
N GLU A 112 27.52 1.11 -22.94
CA GLU A 112 27.94 1.40 -24.30
C GLU A 112 27.92 2.91 -24.57
N VAL A 113 28.89 3.40 -25.36
CA VAL A 113 28.94 4.81 -25.76
C VAL A 113 27.79 5.11 -26.71
N LEU A 114 26.97 6.08 -26.32
CA LEU A 114 25.93 6.68 -27.16
C LEU A 114 26.46 7.97 -27.78
N SER A 115 26.16 8.21 -29.06
CA SER A 115 26.40 9.51 -29.68
C SER A 115 25.60 10.62 -28.98
N GLU A 116 25.96 11.87 -29.20
CA GLU A 116 25.27 13.02 -28.61
C GLU A 116 23.76 13.05 -28.96
N PRO A 117 23.31 12.81 -30.22
CA PRO A 117 21.89 12.75 -30.53
C PRO A 117 21.16 11.57 -29.88
N GLU A 118 21.81 10.41 -29.76
CA GLU A 118 21.26 9.23 -29.08
C GLU A 118 21.09 9.49 -27.58
N SER A 119 22.08 10.12 -26.95
CA SER A 119 22.04 10.51 -25.54
C SER A 119 20.94 11.52 -25.27
N ALA A 120 20.81 12.55 -26.12
CA ALA A 120 19.74 13.53 -26.03
C ALA A 120 18.35 12.88 -26.18
N ARG A 121 18.20 11.92 -27.09
CA ARG A 121 16.95 11.16 -27.25
C ARG A 121 16.65 10.31 -26.03
N LEU A 122 17.65 9.63 -25.47
CA LEU A 122 17.48 8.80 -24.28
C LEU A 122 17.06 9.64 -23.06
N ALA A 123 17.63 10.83 -22.88
CA ALA A 123 17.27 11.74 -21.79
C ALA A 123 15.77 12.10 -21.79
N ILE A 124 15.14 12.24 -22.97
CA ILE A 124 13.69 12.45 -23.09
C ILE A 124 12.91 11.26 -22.51
N TYR A 125 13.31 10.03 -22.85
CA TYR A 125 12.68 8.83 -22.32
C TYR A 125 12.90 8.68 -20.82
N ILE A 126 14.10 8.95 -20.32
CA ILE A 126 14.41 8.87 -18.89
C ILE A 126 13.57 9.85 -18.09
N LYS A 127 13.42 11.10 -18.56
CA LYS A 127 12.54 12.09 -17.93
C LYS A 127 11.09 11.60 -17.86
N GLU A 128 10.59 11.02 -18.95
CA GLU A 128 9.26 10.44 -18.99
C GLU A 128 9.13 9.25 -18.02
N TRP A 129 10.07 8.31 -18.02
CA TRP A 129 10.05 7.14 -17.15
C TRP A 129 10.13 7.51 -15.68
N ARG A 130 10.95 8.49 -15.30
CA ARG A 130 11.01 9.04 -13.94
C ARG A 130 9.64 9.54 -13.48
N SER A 131 8.94 10.29 -14.33
CA SER A 131 7.58 10.76 -14.04
C SER A 131 6.58 9.61 -13.92
N ARG A 132 6.72 8.55 -14.73
CA ARG A 132 5.84 7.38 -14.68
C ARG A 132 6.08 6.52 -13.43
N LEU A 133 7.34 6.41 -12.99
CA LEU A 133 7.72 5.66 -11.79
C LEU A 133 7.27 6.33 -10.47
N SER A 134 6.76 7.56 -10.52
CA SER A 134 6.09 8.23 -9.39
C SER A 134 4.60 8.46 -9.64
N ASP A 135 4.00 7.86 -10.68
CA ASP A 135 2.60 8.04 -11.04
C ASP A 135 1.74 6.83 -10.57
N ILE A 136 0.74 7.10 -9.73
CA ILE A 136 -0.16 6.07 -9.19
C ILE A 136 -0.96 5.34 -10.27
N SER A 137 -1.26 5.99 -11.40
CA SER A 137 -1.95 5.35 -12.52
C SER A 137 -1.05 4.33 -13.22
N TRP A 138 0.26 4.58 -13.30
CA TRP A 138 1.23 3.60 -13.78
C TRP A 138 1.43 2.45 -12.81
N PHE A 139 1.54 2.74 -11.51
CA PHE A 139 1.57 1.71 -10.47
C PHE A 139 0.36 0.79 -10.54
N MET A 140 -0.85 1.37 -10.53
CA MET A 140 -2.10 0.63 -10.59
C MET A 140 -2.28 -0.10 -11.92
N ARG A 141 -1.76 0.45 -13.03
CA ARG A 141 -1.77 -0.23 -14.33
C ARG A 141 -0.95 -1.50 -14.27
N VAL A 142 0.31 -1.43 -13.82
CA VAL A 142 1.22 -2.58 -13.76
C VAL A 142 0.63 -3.69 -12.88
N LEU A 143 0.11 -3.31 -11.70
CA LEU A 143 -0.54 -4.25 -10.79
C LEU A 143 -1.75 -4.94 -11.43
N ASN A 144 -2.70 -4.14 -11.93
CA ASN A 144 -3.95 -4.67 -12.47
C ASN A 144 -3.75 -5.47 -13.76
N GLU A 145 -2.84 -5.05 -14.64
CA GLU A 145 -2.54 -5.72 -15.89
C GLU A 145 -1.92 -7.11 -15.64
N ALA A 146 -1.00 -7.22 -14.67
CA ALA A 146 -0.39 -8.49 -14.31
C ALA A 146 -1.44 -9.51 -13.86
N ILE A 147 -2.30 -9.12 -12.90
CA ILE A 147 -3.35 -10.00 -12.36
C ILE A 147 -4.42 -10.34 -13.40
N ALA A 148 -4.83 -9.36 -14.23
CA ALA A 148 -5.79 -9.63 -15.29
C ALA A 148 -5.26 -10.63 -16.32
N ARG A 149 -3.98 -10.54 -16.69
CA ARG A 149 -3.35 -11.45 -17.64
C ARG A 149 -3.26 -12.87 -17.08
N GLU A 150 -2.83 -13.00 -15.82
CA GLU A 150 -2.68 -14.30 -15.16
C GLU A 150 -4.02 -14.98 -14.93
N ALA A 151 -5.02 -14.24 -14.43
CA ALA A 151 -6.36 -14.76 -14.23
C ALA A 151 -7.05 -15.15 -15.55
N ASN A 152 -6.98 -14.31 -16.59
CA ASN A 152 -7.56 -14.64 -17.89
C ASN A 152 -6.89 -15.87 -18.53
N ALA A 153 -5.58 -16.03 -18.35
CA ALA A 153 -4.85 -17.20 -18.81
C ALA A 153 -5.27 -18.48 -18.05
N GLU A 154 -5.41 -18.41 -16.72
CA GLU A 154 -5.93 -19.51 -15.89
C GLU A 154 -7.37 -19.87 -16.28
N ASP A 155 -8.21 -18.87 -16.55
CA ASP A 155 -9.61 -19.04 -16.95
C ASP A 155 -9.77 -19.45 -18.43
N GLY A 156 -8.68 -19.55 -19.20
CA GLY A 156 -8.71 -19.88 -20.63
C GLY A 156 -9.55 -18.89 -21.47
N CYS A 157 -9.67 -17.64 -21.02
CA CYS A 157 -10.56 -16.66 -21.61
C CYS A 157 -9.84 -15.37 -22.05
N SER A 158 -10.56 -14.53 -22.79
CA SER A 158 -10.10 -13.20 -23.16
C SER A 158 -11.16 -12.17 -22.79
N GLY A 159 -10.75 -10.95 -22.49
CA GLY A 159 -11.66 -9.85 -22.16
C GLY A 159 -11.30 -9.09 -20.89
N ARG A 160 -12.27 -8.33 -20.38
CA ARG A 160 -12.07 -7.47 -19.20
C ARG A 160 -12.17 -8.28 -17.91
N PHE A 161 -11.08 -8.26 -17.14
CA PHE A 161 -11.06 -8.78 -15.77
C PHE A 161 -11.55 -7.76 -14.73
N TRP A 162 -11.21 -6.48 -14.91
CA TRP A 162 -11.60 -5.37 -14.03
C TRP A 162 -12.86 -4.65 -14.55
N GLU A 163 -13.78 -4.25 -13.66
CA GLU A 163 -15.03 -3.51 -14.03
C GLU A 163 -14.75 -2.25 -14.83
N GLY A 164 -13.61 -1.64 -14.58
CA GLY A 164 -13.12 -0.51 -15.34
C GLY A 164 -11.84 0.02 -14.73
N ARG A 165 -11.70 1.34 -14.78
CA ARG A 165 -10.54 2.00 -14.20
C ARG A 165 -10.66 2.02 -12.67
N PHE A 166 -9.54 1.92 -11.97
CA PHE A 166 -9.50 2.04 -10.50
C PHE A 166 -10.08 3.38 -10.02
N LYS A 167 -10.68 3.40 -8.83
CA LYS A 167 -11.09 4.63 -8.14
C LYS A 167 -9.90 5.18 -7.35
N SER A 168 -9.80 6.50 -7.24
CA SER A 168 -8.76 7.18 -6.47
C SER A 168 -9.36 8.34 -5.69
N GLN A 169 -8.97 8.47 -4.42
CA GLN A 169 -9.40 9.53 -3.51
C GLN A 169 -8.17 10.11 -2.81
N ALA A 170 -7.95 11.42 -2.92
CA ALA A 170 -6.90 12.13 -2.21
C ALA A 170 -7.21 12.20 -0.70
N LEU A 171 -6.19 12.03 0.14
CA LEU A 171 -6.29 12.09 1.61
C LEU A 171 -5.59 13.38 2.07
N LEU A 172 -6.37 14.41 2.36
CA LEU A 172 -5.89 15.80 2.43
C LEU A 172 -5.17 16.16 3.73
N ASP A 173 -5.33 15.35 4.78
CA ASP A 173 -4.72 15.58 6.09
C ASP A 173 -4.43 14.25 6.81
N GLU A 174 -3.74 14.34 7.94
CA GLU A 174 -3.31 13.18 8.75
C GLU A 174 -4.50 12.40 9.32
N ALA A 175 -5.60 13.09 9.66
CA ALA A 175 -6.81 12.46 10.19
C ALA A 175 -7.52 11.65 9.10
N ALA A 176 -7.63 12.20 7.89
CA ALA A 176 -8.15 11.52 6.71
C ALA A 176 -7.29 10.31 6.34
N LEU A 177 -5.96 10.43 6.45
CA LEU A 177 -5.03 9.32 6.25
C LEU A 177 -5.28 8.20 7.27
N ALA A 178 -5.24 8.52 8.57
CA ALA A 178 -5.43 7.53 9.64
C ALA A 178 -6.80 6.86 9.57
N ALA A 179 -7.87 7.63 9.35
CA ALA A 179 -9.23 7.12 9.20
C ALA A 179 -9.37 6.21 7.97
N CYS A 180 -8.75 6.59 6.85
CA CYS A 180 -8.77 5.77 5.63
C CYS A 180 -8.00 4.46 5.82
N MET A 181 -6.80 4.50 6.40
CA MET A 181 -6.01 3.30 6.68
C MET A 181 -6.77 2.36 7.63
N ALA A 182 -7.35 2.88 8.72
CA ALA A 182 -8.16 2.09 9.64
C ALA A 182 -9.40 1.52 8.94
N TYR A 183 -10.05 2.30 8.06
CA TYR A 183 -11.13 1.80 7.22
C TYR A 183 -10.67 0.61 6.35
N VAL A 184 -9.51 0.74 5.69
CA VAL A 184 -8.93 -0.29 4.83
C VAL A 184 -8.66 -1.57 5.61
N ASP A 185 -7.89 -1.48 6.69
CA ASP A 185 -7.49 -2.62 7.53
C ASP A 185 -8.68 -3.31 8.23
N LEU A 186 -9.78 -2.60 8.47
CA LEU A 186 -11.01 -3.17 9.05
C LEU A 186 -11.96 -3.80 8.03
N ASN A 187 -11.70 -3.70 6.71
CA ASN A 187 -12.62 -4.25 5.71
C ASN A 187 -12.88 -5.75 5.87
N PRO A 188 -11.86 -6.62 6.09
CA PRO A 188 -12.11 -8.04 6.31
C PRO A 188 -12.96 -8.33 7.55
N VAL A 189 -12.74 -7.60 8.65
CA VAL A 189 -13.57 -7.73 9.87
C VAL A 189 -15.01 -7.31 9.60
N ARG A 190 -15.21 -6.17 8.94
CA ARG A 190 -16.54 -5.64 8.61
C ARG A 190 -17.32 -6.50 7.61
N ALA A 191 -16.61 -7.21 6.74
CA ALA A 191 -17.17 -8.18 5.82
C ALA A 191 -17.48 -9.53 6.47
N GLY A 192 -17.06 -9.76 7.73
CA GLY A 192 -17.19 -11.04 8.43
C GLY A 192 -16.19 -12.10 7.98
N MET A 193 -15.13 -11.71 7.26
CA MET A 193 -14.07 -12.62 6.79
C MET A 193 -13.06 -12.94 7.90
N SER A 194 -12.92 -12.06 8.89
CA SER A 194 -12.09 -12.30 10.07
C SER A 194 -12.74 -11.72 11.32
N LYS A 195 -12.37 -12.25 12.50
CA LYS A 195 -12.90 -11.78 13.79
C LYS A 195 -12.12 -10.59 14.35
N THR A 196 -10.81 -10.50 14.06
CA THR A 196 -9.94 -9.43 14.56
C THR A 196 -8.96 -8.95 13.47
N PRO A 197 -8.47 -7.70 13.54
CA PRO A 197 -7.56 -7.15 12.53
C PRO A 197 -6.28 -7.98 12.36
N GLU A 198 -5.65 -8.38 13.45
CA GLU A 198 -4.40 -9.16 13.43
C GLU A 198 -4.56 -10.59 12.89
N LYS A 199 -5.80 -11.07 12.73
CA LYS A 199 -6.13 -12.35 12.08
C LYS A 199 -6.68 -12.17 10.66
N SER A 200 -6.60 -10.96 10.11
CA SER A 200 -7.11 -10.66 8.77
C SER A 200 -6.00 -10.88 7.74
N ASP A 201 -6.00 -12.06 7.11
CA ASP A 201 -5.00 -12.42 6.10
C ASP A 201 -4.99 -11.43 4.93
N HIS A 202 -3.81 -11.23 4.34
CA HIS A 202 -3.59 -10.33 3.20
C HIS A 202 -4.00 -8.86 3.47
N THR A 203 -3.63 -8.37 4.65
CA THR A 203 -3.80 -6.97 5.06
C THR A 203 -2.51 -6.38 5.63
N SER A 204 -2.37 -5.06 5.53
CA SER A 204 -1.26 -4.35 6.17
C SER A 204 -1.27 -4.46 7.69
N VAL A 205 -2.44 -4.39 8.34
CA VAL A 205 -2.52 -4.51 9.81
C VAL A 205 -2.00 -5.85 10.31
N LYS A 206 -2.28 -6.96 9.60
CA LYS A 206 -1.71 -8.27 9.97
C LYS A 206 -0.19 -8.25 9.85
N GLN A 207 0.36 -7.76 8.74
CA GLN A 207 1.82 -7.68 8.55
C GLN A 207 2.50 -6.85 9.64
N ARG A 208 1.88 -5.71 10.00
CA ARG A 208 2.37 -4.82 11.06
C ARG A 208 2.26 -5.49 12.44
N ALA A 209 1.14 -6.15 12.73
CA ALA A 209 0.93 -6.86 13.99
C ALA A 209 1.92 -8.01 14.18
N GLU A 210 2.14 -8.84 13.15
CA GLU A 210 3.12 -9.94 13.22
C GLU A 210 4.53 -9.42 13.46
N LYS A 211 4.95 -8.36 12.77
CA LYS A 211 6.26 -7.75 13.03
C LYS A 211 6.34 -7.14 14.42
N ALA A 212 5.28 -6.49 14.89
CA ALA A 212 5.21 -5.90 16.23
C ALA A 212 5.27 -6.95 17.35
N LYS A 213 4.80 -8.19 17.16
CA LYS A 213 4.98 -9.27 18.16
C LYS A 213 6.44 -9.64 18.39
N THR A 214 7.30 -9.43 17.39
CA THR A 214 8.74 -9.69 17.49
C THR A 214 9.53 -8.47 18.01
N ALA A 215 8.82 -7.41 18.39
CA ALA A 215 9.41 -6.15 18.84
C ALA A 215 10.00 -6.26 20.24
N ILE A 216 11.23 -5.80 20.42
CA ILE A 216 11.82 -5.55 21.75
C ILE A 216 11.45 -4.14 22.24
N GLN A 217 11.23 -3.20 21.32
CA GLN A 217 10.96 -1.79 21.63
C GLN A 217 9.78 -1.30 20.77
N PRO A 218 8.59 -1.11 21.35
CA PRO A 218 7.43 -0.62 20.63
C PRO A 218 7.75 0.64 19.81
N ASN A 219 7.16 0.76 18.63
CA ASN A 219 7.32 1.89 17.70
C ASN A 219 8.72 2.05 17.06
N HIS A 220 9.67 1.15 17.30
CA HIS A 220 10.97 1.23 16.64
C HIS A 220 10.87 0.91 15.13
N LYS A 221 11.52 1.72 14.27
CA LYS A 221 11.44 1.59 12.80
C LYS A 221 11.86 0.20 12.28
N ASN A 222 12.91 -0.38 12.85
CA ASN A 222 13.42 -1.72 12.47
C ASN A 222 12.49 -2.87 12.88
N GLN A 223 11.42 -2.57 13.62
CA GLN A 223 10.42 -3.52 14.08
C GLN A 223 9.08 -3.31 13.35
N GLN A 224 9.13 -2.70 12.15
CA GLN A 224 8.02 -2.59 11.22
C GLN A 224 8.34 -3.32 9.90
N PRO A 225 7.33 -3.74 9.13
CA PRO A 225 7.57 -4.39 7.83
C PRO A 225 8.31 -3.45 6.87
N GLY A 226 9.44 -3.91 6.31
CA GLY A 226 10.30 -3.09 5.45
C GLY A 226 9.70 -2.72 4.08
N PHE A 227 8.64 -3.42 3.67
CA PHE A 227 7.93 -3.21 2.40
C PHE A 227 6.68 -2.32 2.55
N LEU A 228 6.37 -1.85 3.78
CA LEU A 228 5.30 -0.89 4.04
C LEU A 228 5.91 0.45 4.46
N LEU A 229 5.20 1.53 4.18
CA LEU A 229 5.56 2.85 4.68
C LEU A 229 5.57 2.79 6.23
N PRO A 230 6.70 3.10 6.88
CA PRO A 230 6.81 2.97 8.33
C PRO A 230 6.04 4.08 9.03
N PHE A 231 5.52 3.79 10.21
CA PHE A 231 5.10 4.81 11.17
C PHE A 231 6.35 5.50 11.71
N ALA A 232 6.40 6.83 11.56
CA ALA A 232 7.57 7.63 11.91
C ALA A 232 7.41 8.37 13.25
N GLY A 233 6.29 8.15 13.96
CA GLY A 233 6.01 8.74 15.27
C GLY A 233 5.15 9.98 15.19
N ASN A 234 5.15 10.80 16.23
CA ASN A 234 4.36 12.04 16.26
C ASN A 234 4.99 13.12 15.37
N PRO A 235 4.19 14.01 14.75
CA PRO A 235 4.68 15.13 13.97
C PRO A 235 5.73 15.96 14.72
N ARG A 236 6.87 16.22 14.08
CA ARG A 236 7.97 17.05 14.58
C ARG A 236 8.76 17.66 13.43
N GLN A 237 9.55 18.71 13.72
CA GLN A 237 10.27 19.49 12.70
C GLN A 237 11.21 18.63 11.82
N ASP A 238 11.93 17.67 12.42
CA ASP A 238 12.84 16.74 11.71
C ASP A 238 12.27 15.32 11.67
N MET A 239 11.05 15.19 11.18
CA MET A 239 10.39 13.89 11.07
C MET A 239 10.98 13.07 9.91
N PRO A 240 11.43 11.83 10.14
CA PRO A 240 11.85 10.97 9.03
C PRO A 240 10.64 10.60 8.17
N LYS A 241 10.88 10.30 6.89
CA LYS A 241 9.85 9.78 5.97
C LYS A 241 9.06 8.65 6.62
N GLY A 242 7.74 8.81 6.69
CA GLY A 242 6.82 7.82 7.23
C GLY A 242 5.45 8.42 7.54
N ILE A 243 4.59 7.60 8.14
CA ILE A 243 3.25 7.99 8.57
C ILE A 243 3.36 8.79 9.87
N PRO A 244 2.72 9.98 9.99
CA PRO A 244 2.79 10.86 11.15
C PRO A 244 1.95 10.39 12.34
N MET A 245 2.19 9.14 12.74
CA MET A 245 1.56 8.53 13.90
C MET A 245 2.52 7.46 14.45
N ARG A 246 2.35 7.09 15.73
CA ARG A 246 3.01 5.91 16.31
C ARG A 246 2.25 4.65 15.89
N LEU A 247 2.95 3.55 15.64
CA LEU A 247 2.30 2.29 15.27
C LEU A 247 1.34 1.80 16.37
N THR A 248 1.70 1.96 17.65
CA THR A 248 0.82 1.57 18.78
C THR A 248 -0.49 2.35 18.75
N ASP A 249 -0.43 3.67 18.62
CA ASP A 249 -1.61 4.54 18.56
C ASP A 249 -2.50 4.18 17.38
N TYR A 250 -1.89 3.83 16.23
CA TYR A 250 -2.62 3.35 15.06
C TYR A 250 -3.34 2.03 15.33
N LEU A 251 -2.67 1.06 15.97
CA LEU A 251 -3.27 -0.23 16.28
C LEU A 251 -4.47 -0.04 17.24
N GLU A 252 -4.33 0.79 18.26
CA GLU A 252 -5.42 1.14 19.18
C GLU A 252 -6.59 1.80 18.45
N LEU A 253 -6.31 2.77 17.58
CA LEU A 253 -7.31 3.40 16.73
C LEU A 253 -8.09 2.36 15.90
N VAL A 254 -7.39 1.39 15.30
CA VAL A 254 -8.00 0.30 14.54
C VAL A 254 -8.90 -0.56 15.44
N ASP A 255 -8.44 -0.92 16.64
CA ASP A 255 -9.21 -1.75 17.58
C ASP A 255 -10.47 -1.02 18.07
N TRP A 256 -10.34 0.22 18.53
CA TRP A 256 -11.46 1.05 18.96
C TRP A 256 -12.47 1.23 17.83
N THR A 257 -12.00 1.58 16.64
CA THR A 257 -12.86 1.76 15.46
C THR A 257 -13.54 0.45 15.03
N GLY A 258 -12.87 -0.69 15.22
CA GLY A 258 -13.41 -2.01 14.90
C GLY A 258 -14.47 -2.50 15.89
N ARG A 259 -14.44 -2.04 17.14
CA ARG A 259 -15.46 -2.35 18.17
C ARG A 259 -16.77 -1.58 17.99
N ILE A 260 -16.72 -0.43 17.31
CA ILE A 260 -17.94 0.36 17.04
C ILE A 260 -18.89 -0.49 16.18
N ILE A 261 -19.98 -0.92 16.80
CA ILE A 261 -21.04 -1.67 16.14
C ILE A 261 -21.74 -0.74 15.16
N ARG A 262 -21.83 -1.19 13.91
CA ARG A 262 -22.52 -0.48 12.84
C ARG A 262 -23.63 -1.37 12.31
N ASP A 263 -24.86 -0.88 12.38
CA ASP A 263 -26.04 -1.62 11.90
C ASP A 263 -25.95 -1.96 10.40
N ASP A 264 -25.15 -1.21 9.63
CA ASP A 264 -24.95 -1.42 8.20
C ASP A 264 -23.82 -2.41 7.84
N LYS A 265 -23.18 -3.05 8.82
CA LYS A 265 -22.04 -3.97 8.61
C LYS A 265 -22.30 -5.36 9.17
N ARG A 266 -21.67 -6.37 8.55
CA ARG A 266 -21.87 -7.80 8.89
C ARG A 266 -21.01 -8.27 10.05
N GLY A 267 -19.95 -7.53 10.38
CA GLY A 267 -19.02 -7.88 11.45
C GLY A 267 -18.48 -6.65 12.18
N ALA A 268 -18.11 -6.87 13.44
CA ALA A 268 -17.44 -5.94 14.33
C ALA A 268 -16.52 -6.75 15.27
N ILE A 269 -15.54 -6.10 15.89
CA ILE A 269 -14.72 -6.74 16.93
C ILE A 269 -15.62 -6.98 18.16
N PRO A 270 -15.69 -8.20 18.72
CA PRO A 270 -16.50 -8.47 19.90
C PRO A 270 -16.08 -7.59 21.08
N ALA A 271 -17.05 -6.97 21.76
CA ALA A 271 -16.79 -6.08 22.90
C ALA A 271 -16.02 -6.77 24.05
N SER A 272 -16.18 -8.09 24.19
CA SER A 272 -15.48 -8.92 25.17
C SER A 272 -14.02 -9.24 24.81
N SER A 273 -13.51 -8.79 23.66
CA SER A 273 -12.10 -9.02 23.28
C SER A 273 -11.18 -8.12 24.10
N ASP A 274 -10.01 -8.61 24.53
CA ASP A 274 -8.97 -7.77 25.13
C ASP A 274 -8.49 -6.67 24.16
N GLY A 275 -7.94 -5.57 24.67
CA GLY A 275 -7.34 -4.51 23.85
C GLY A 275 -6.23 -5.04 22.94
N ILE A 276 -6.10 -4.49 21.73
CA ILE A 276 -5.16 -5.03 20.72
C ILE A 276 -3.71 -5.10 21.20
N LEU A 277 -3.24 -4.12 22.01
CA LEU A 277 -1.88 -4.16 22.56
C LEU A 277 -1.70 -5.38 23.48
N ASN A 278 -2.68 -5.66 24.35
CA ASN A 278 -2.68 -6.87 25.18
C ASN A 278 -2.73 -8.15 24.34
N ARG A 279 -3.56 -8.18 23.28
CA ARG A 279 -3.63 -9.33 22.35
C ARG A 279 -2.30 -9.57 21.61
N LEU A 280 -1.51 -8.52 21.42
CA LEU A 280 -0.18 -8.58 20.80
C LEU A 280 0.96 -8.77 21.80
N GLY A 281 0.67 -8.82 23.11
CA GLY A 281 1.68 -8.93 24.16
C GLY A 281 2.57 -7.69 24.30
N ILE A 282 2.06 -6.52 23.89
CA ILE A 282 2.77 -5.24 23.99
C ILE A 282 2.45 -4.61 25.34
N ASP A 283 3.46 -4.52 26.21
CA ASP A 283 3.32 -3.99 27.58
C ASP A 283 3.26 -2.45 27.62
N GLU A 284 2.10 -1.93 28.04
CA GLU A 284 1.80 -0.51 28.20
C GLU A 284 2.53 0.13 29.41
N SER A 285 3.07 -0.66 30.33
CA SER A 285 3.74 -0.16 31.54
C SER A 285 5.20 0.27 31.30
N GLN A 286 5.90 -0.37 30.37
CA GLN A 286 7.19 0.12 29.86
C GLN A 286 7.04 1.48 29.15
N TRP A 287 5.85 1.77 28.64
CA TRP A 287 5.50 2.98 27.90
C TRP A 287 5.19 4.20 28.80
N LEU A 288 4.55 3.98 29.95
CA LEU A 288 4.40 4.99 31.01
C LEU A 288 5.75 5.45 31.58
N THR A 289 6.77 4.59 31.53
CA THR A 289 8.12 4.92 32.01
C THR A 289 8.84 5.90 31.06
N MET A 290 8.57 5.83 29.75
CA MET A 290 9.11 6.78 28.77
C MET A 290 8.37 8.12 28.71
N THR A 291 7.10 8.16 29.15
CA THR A 291 6.27 9.37 29.14
C THR A 291 6.30 10.16 30.46
N LYS A 292 6.78 9.55 31.56
CA LYS A 292 7.00 10.25 32.84
C LYS A 292 8.26 11.14 32.89
N GLY A 293 9.15 11.08 31.90
CA GLY A 293 10.30 11.98 31.76
C GLY A 293 10.03 13.28 31.00
N PHE A 294 8.77 13.58 30.69
CA PHE A 294 8.41 14.70 29.80
C PHE A 294 8.57 16.09 30.43
N GLU A 295 8.56 16.20 31.76
CA GLU A 295 8.65 17.48 32.47
C GLU A 295 10.08 17.96 32.74
N GLU A 296 11.10 17.10 32.59
CA GLU A 296 12.50 17.48 32.85
C GLU A 296 13.23 18.09 31.63
N CYS A 297 12.63 18.04 30.43
CA CYS A 297 13.22 18.63 29.22
C CYS A 297 12.76 20.08 28.92
N PHE A 298 12.00 20.70 29.83
CA PHE A 298 11.57 22.11 29.73
C PHE A 298 11.96 22.93 30.98
N ARG A 299 13.18 22.75 31.48
CA ARG A 299 13.86 23.76 32.31
C ARG A 299 15.11 24.27 31.61
#